data_AF-A0A1E4RDX2-F1
#
_entry.id   AF-A0A1E4RDX2-F1
#
_cell.length_a   1.000
_cell.length_b   1.000
_cell.length_c   1.000
_cell.angle_alpha   90.00
_cell.angle_beta   90.00
_cell.angle_gamma   90.00
#
_symmetry.space_group_name_H-M   'P 1'
#
loop_
_entity.id
_entity.type
_entity.pdbx_description
1 polymer ?
#
loop_
_entity_poly.entity_id
_entity_poly.type
_entity_poly.pdbx_seq_one_letter_code
_entity_poly.pdbx_strand_id
1 'polypeptide(L)'
;MVIINYEPLEHLPYIDEPITEQERHNVEQLIRLELANNENGGDSNSLHPLVNEVIPLPNPNRSTPSPLLMQEIERYEQEEDTDDEQEPDRRLSNGIDLSRYSNFNDDDLNDNDDDNINYNNLYSTLSYSMLHERNLTLMNENNEQLAQLEQNHLAQLSDLKEDQQEQLTRKRQQIEDINVIRKKRQVVDFKPVNDYLNDRWKDGIKSVVDLGIESARMDMEIHH
;
A
#
# COMPACT_ATOMS: atom_id res chain seq x y z
N MET A 1 -23.83 21.33 -9.97
CA MET A 1 -24.21 19.90 -9.96
C MET A 1 -23.68 19.34 -11.27
N VAL A 2 -22.50 18.72 -11.25
CA VAL A 2 -21.86 18.19 -12.45
C VAL A 2 -22.61 16.90 -12.81
N ILE A 3 -23.34 16.92 -13.91
CA ILE A 3 -23.94 15.72 -14.49
C ILE A 3 -22.78 14.97 -15.13
N ILE A 4 -22.21 14.03 -14.38
CA ILE A 4 -21.31 13.05 -14.95
C ILE A 4 -22.21 12.16 -15.81
N ASN A 5 -22.15 12.32 -17.14
CA ASN A 5 -22.69 11.34 -18.08
C ASN A 5 -21.91 10.05 -17.84
N TYR A 6 -22.38 9.24 -16.90
CA TYR A 6 -21.85 7.92 -16.62
C TYR A 6 -22.38 7.03 -17.73
N GLU A 7 -21.69 7.02 -18.87
CA GLU A 7 -21.81 5.92 -19.82
C GLU A 7 -21.10 4.75 -19.11
N PRO A 8 -21.83 3.74 -18.62
CA PRO A 8 -21.19 2.62 -17.93
C PRO A 8 -20.24 1.99 -18.95
N LEU A 9 -18.94 2.01 -18.66
CA LEU A 9 -17.95 1.24 -19.40
C LEU A 9 -18.34 -0.23 -19.30
N GLU A 10 -19.03 -0.75 -20.32
CA GLU A 10 -19.53 -2.13 -20.34
C GLU A 10 -18.42 -3.08 -20.77
N HIS A 11 -17.47 -3.30 -19.87
CA HIS A 11 -16.81 -4.60 -19.79
C HIS A 11 -17.59 -5.42 -18.75
N LEU A 12 -18.14 -6.57 -19.17
CA LEU A 12 -18.99 -7.45 -18.37
C LEU A 12 -18.21 -8.71 -17.99
N PRO A 13 -17.51 -8.72 -16.84
CA PRO A 13 -16.53 -9.77 -16.53
C PRO A 13 -17.11 -11.18 -16.38
N TYR A 14 -18.43 -11.31 -16.19
CA TYR A 14 -19.10 -12.61 -16.07
C TYR A 14 -19.68 -13.13 -17.39
N ILE A 15 -19.69 -12.33 -18.46
CA ILE A 15 -20.24 -12.69 -19.78
C ILE A 15 -19.15 -12.68 -20.84
N ASP A 16 -18.27 -11.68 -20.79
CA ASP A 16 -17.22 -11.49 -21.79
C ASP A 16 -16.21 -12.64 -21.73
N GLU A 17 -15.73 -13.05 -22.89
CA GLU A 17 -14.65 -14.03 -22.99
C GLU A 17 -13.37 -13.50 -22.31
N PRO A 18 -12.56 -14.38 -21.70
CA PRO A 18 -11.32 -13.94 -21.09
C PRO A 18 -10.43 -13.29 -22.16
N ILE A 19 -10.08 -12.02 -21.94
CA ILE A 19 -9.21 -11.25 -22.83
C ILE A 19 -7.94 -12.05 -23.10
N THR A 20 -7.65 -12.29 -24.37
CA THR A 20 -6.44 -13.01 -24.77
C THR A 20 -5.20 -12.13 -24.53
N GLU A 21 -4.04 -12.75 -24.29
CA GLU A 21 -2.79 -12.00 -24.09
C GLU A 21 -2.44 -11.10 -25.29
N GLN A 22 -2.87 -11.48 -26.50
CA GLN A 22 -2.67 -10.71 -27.73
C GLN A 22 -3.55 -9.45 -27.76
N GLU A 23 -4.83 -9.56 -27.40
CA GLU A 23 -5.74 -8.41 -27.30
C GLU A 23 -5.29 -7.44 -26.21
N ARG A 24 -4.83 -7.96 -25.08
CA ARG A 24 -4.26 -7.15 -24.00
C ARG A 24 -3.05 -6.35 -24.49
N HIS A 25 -2.15 -6.98 -25.24
CA HIS A 25 -0.98 -6.30 -25.78
C HIS A 25 -1.36 -5.22 -26.80
N ASN A 26 -2.34 -5.48 -27.67
CA ASN A 26 -2.82 -4.50 -28.65
C ASN A 26 -3.49 -3.29 -27.97
N VAL A 27 -4.36 -3.53 -26.97
CA VAL A 27 -4.98 -2.46 -26.18
C VAL A 27 -3.92 -1.64 -25.43
N GLU A 28 -2.91 -2.30 -24.87
CA GLU A 28 -1.79 -1.60 -24.20
C GLU A 28 -0.99 -0.72 -25.17
N GLN A 29 -0.75 -1.18 -26.39
CA GLN A 29 -0.11 -0.37 -27.44
C GLN A 29 -0.97 0.86 -27.79
N LEU A 30 -2.29 0.69 -27.95
CA LEU A 30 -3.20 1.80 -28.21
C LEU A 30 -3.22 2.82 -27.05
N ILE A 31 -3.24 2.34 -25.80
CA ILE A 31 -3.16 3.21 -24.61
C ILE A 31 -1.85 4.00 -24.62
N ARG A 32 -0.72 3.37 -24.95
CA ARG A 32 0.58 4.05 -25.04
C ARG A 32 0.60 5.12 -26.12
N LEU A 33 -0.02 4.86 -27.27
CA LEU A 33 -0.14 5.84 -28.35
C LEU A 33 -1.01 7.03 -27.94
N GLU A 34 -2.14 6.78 -27.26
CA GLU A 34 -3.00 7.84 -26.74
C GLU A 34 -2.32 8.65 -25.64
N LEU A 35 -1.58 8.01 -24.73
CA LEU A 35 -0.78 8.70 -23.71
C LEU A 35 0.27 9.62 -24.37
N ALA A 36 0.98 9.14 -25.39
CA ALA A 36 1.95 9.94 -26.13
C ALA A 36 1.30 11.12 -26.89
N ASN A 37 0.07 10.95 -27.38
CA ASN A 37 -0.69 12.03 -28.01
C ASN A 37 -1.18 13.05 -26.97
N ASN A 38 -1.58 12.60 -25.78
CA ASN A 38 -2.12 13.46 -24.72
C ASN A 38 -1.02 14.23 -23.97
N GLU A 39 0.21 13.72 -23.92
CA GLU A 39 1.39 14.47 -23.44
C GLU A 39 1.69 15.72 -24.29
N ASN A 40 1.29 15.73 -25.57
CA ASN A 40 1.39 16.90 -26.44
C ASN A 40 0.20 17.88 -26.30
N GLY A 41 -0.83 17.50 -25.54
CA GLY A 41 -2.13 18.17 -25.41
C GLY A 41 -2.42 18.71 -23.99
N GLY A 42 -1.49 19.45 -23.40
CA GLY A 42 -1.84 20.58 -22.52
C GLY A 42 -2.00 20.39 -21.01
N ASP A 43 -2.28 19.20 -20.45
CA ASP A 43 -2.63 19.09 -19.00
C ASP A 43 -1.90 17.96 -18.23
N SER A 44 -0.78 17.43 -18.72
CA SER A 44 -0.05 16.31 -18.09
C SER A 44 0.97 16.71 -17.01
N ASN A 45 1.23 18.01 -16.79
CA ASN A 45 2.31 18.45 -15.89
C ASN A 45 1.84 18.80 -14.46
N SER A 46 0.56 18.62 -14.16
CA SER A 46 0.08 18.69 -12.77
C SER A 46 0.26 17.34 -12.11
N LEU A 47 1.12 17.29 -11.08
CA LEU A 47 1.14 16.16 -10.15
C LEU A 47 -0.30 15.82 -9.72
N HIS A 48 -0.60 14.53 -9.63
CA HIS A 48 -1.91 14.06 -9.21
C HIS A 48 -2.30 14.72 -7.88
N PRO A 49 -3.53 15.24 -7.69
CA PRO A 49 -3.89 16.04 -6.51
C PRO A 49 -3.67 15.32 -5.17
N LEU A 50 -3.72 13.99 -5.15
CA LEU A 50 -3.41 13.15 -3.98
C LEU A 50 -1.92 13.08 -3.62
N VAL A 51 -1.01 13.52 -4.49
CA VAL A 51 0.44 13.52 -4.18
C VAL A 51 0.72 14.44 -2.98
N ASN A 52 0.00 15.56 -2.86
CA ASN A 52 0.11 16.44 -1.70
C ASN A 52 -0.45 15.83 -0.41
N GLU A 53 -1.33 14.84 -0.50
CA GLU A 53 -1.90 14.14 0.66
C GLU A 53 -1.03 12.95 1.11
N VAL A 54 -0.46 12.22 0.16
CA VAL A 54 0.37 11.03 0.42
C VAL A 54 1.83 11.40 0.71
N ILE A 55 2.34 12.44 0.06
CA ILE A 55 3.69 12.98 0.26
C ILE A 55 3.56 14.50 0.48
N PRO A 56 3.27 14.93 1.72
CA PRO A 56 3.20 16.36 2.02
C PRO A 56 4.58 16.97 1.77
N LEU A 57 4.73 17.66 0.64
CA LEU A 57 5.93 18.42 0.35
C LEU A 57 6.15 19.46 1.46
N PRO A 58 7.40 19.68 1.91
CA PRO A 58 7.68 20.59 3.01
C PRO A 58 7.17 22.01 2.68
N ASN A 59 6.13 22.42 3.40
CA ASN A 59 5.61 23.78 3.33
C ASN A 59 6.57 24.69 4.13
N PRO A 60 7.15 25.75 3.53
CA PRO A 60 8.09 26.65 4.22
C PRO A 60 7.49 27.35 5.45
N ASN A 61 6.17 27.30 5.64
CA ASN A 61 5.47 27.92 6.77
C ASN A 61 5.16 26.97 7.94
N ARG A 62 5.58 25.69 7.91
CA ARG A 62 5.41 24.75 9.03
C ARG A 62 6.74 24.40 9.67
N SER A 63 6.87 24.69 10.96
CA SER A 63 8.00 24.29 11.83
C SER A 63 7.88 22.84 12.32
N THR A 64 7.30 21.95 11.53
CA THR A 64 7.28 20.52 11.83
C THR A 64 8.37 19.84 11.01
N PRO A 65 9.17 18.93 11.59
CA PRO A 65 10.17 18.18 10.82
C PRO A 65 9.48 17.54 9.62
N SER A 66 10.12 17.60 8.45
CA SER A 66 9.54 17.05 7.24
C SER A 66 9.30 15.55 7.44
N PRO A 67 8.14 15.01 7.02
CA PRO A 67 7.91 13.56 7.03
C PRO A 67 9.03 12.80 6.30
N LEU A 68 9.63 13.43 5.30
CA LEU A 68 10.79 12.93 4.58
C LEU A 68 12.04 12.76 5.46
N LEU A 69 12.32 13.70 6.39
CA LEU A 69 13.47 13.59 7.29
C LEU A 69 13.26 12.44 8.28
N MET A 70 12.04 12.26 8.78
CA MET A 70 11.72 11.18 9.71
C MET A 70 11.77 9.81 9.00
N GLN A 71 11.27 9.73 7.76
CA GLN A 71 11.41 8.55 6.90
C GLN A 71 12.87 8.26 6.55
N GLU A 72 13.69 9.28 6.35
CA GLU A 72 15.12 9.10 6.08
C GLU A 72 15.88 8.59 7.31
N ILE A 73 15.56 9.10 8.51
CA ILE A 73 16.07 8.56 9.78
C ILE A 73 15.67 7.10 9.94
N GLU A 74 14.39 6.79 9.74
CA GLU A 74 13.86 5.42 9.82
C GLU A 74 14.50 4.50 8.76
N ARG A 75 14.79 5.01 7.55
CA ARG A 75 15.51 4.28 6.52
C ARG A 75 16.95 3.97 6.95
N TYR A 76 17.66 4.92 7.56
CA TYR A 76 19.00 4.68 8.09
C TYR A 76 19.00 3.66 9.24
N GLU A 77 17.94 3.65 10.06
CA GLU A 77 17.74 2.66 11.12
C GLU A 77 17.41 1.26 10.55
N GLN A 78 16.69 1.17 9.42
CA GLN A 78 16.30 -0.10 8.80
C GLN A 78 17.36 -0.70 7.86
N GLU A 79 18.13 0.14 7.14
CA GLU A 79 19.25 -0.30 6.28
C GLU A 79 20.43 -0.84 7.11
N GLU A 80 20.42 -0.69 8.44
CA GLU A 80 21.37 -1.32 9.37
C GLU A 80 21.19 -2.85 9.51
N ASP A 81 20.02 -3.41 9.16
CA ASP A 81 19.71 -4.84 9.31
C ASP A 81 20.18 -5.72 8.13
N THR A 82 20.69 -5.13 7.04
CA THR A 82 21.14 -5.87 5.85
C THR A 82 22.66 -5.81 5.69
N ASP A 83 23.34 -6.82 6.25
CA ASP A 83 24.58 -7.45 5.75
C ASP A 83 25.70 -6.56 5.17
N ASP A 84 26.26 -5.62 5.93
CA ASP A 84 27.60 -5.07 5.62
C ASP A 84 28.45 -4.86 6.90
N GLU A 85 29.22 -5.90 7.24
CA GLU A 85 30.10 -6.03 8.42
C GLU A 85 31.34 -5.10 8.46
N GLN A 86 31.38 -3.96 7.76
CA GLN A 86 32.63 -3.18 7.65
C GLN A 86 32.41 -1.66 7.70
N GLU A 87 31.94 -1.10 8.81
CA GLU A 87 32.38 0.23 9.25
C GLU A 87 32.45 0.32 10.79
N PRO A 88 33.61 0.70 11.37
CA PRO A 88 33.82 0.68 12.82
C PRO A 88 33.25 1.90 13.57
N ASP A 89 32.52 2.80 12.91
CA ASP A 89 32.03 4.07 13.50
C ASP A 89 30.50 4.27 13.33
N ARG A 90 29.71 3.19 13.33
CA ARG A 90 28.25 3.27 13.34
C ARG A 90 27.74 3.50 14.77
N ARG A 91 27.59 4.77 15.16
CA ARG A 91 27.36 5.24 16.54
C ARG A 91 25.98 4.99 17.15
N LEU A 92 25.10 4.19 16.55
CA LEU A 92 23.74 4.00 17.09
C LEU A 92 23.24 2.56 17.16
N SER A 93 24.07 1.58 16.80
CA SER A 93 23.64 0.17 16.70
C SER A 93 23.12 -0.41 18.02
N ASN A 94 23.57 0.03 19.20
CA ASN A 94 23.19 -0.60 20.47
C ASN A 94 22.98 0.41 21.61
N GLY A 95 22.02 1.34 21.45
CA GLY A 95 21.64 2.24 22.54
C GLY A 95 22.81 3.02 23.15
N ILE A 96 22.74 3.31 24.46
CA ILE A 96 23.83 3.99 25.16
C ILE A 96 24.93 2.96 25.45
N ASP A 97 26.08 3.09 24.79
CA ASP A 97 27.24 2.26 25.04
C ASP A 97 27.72 2.42 26.51
N LEU A 98 27.62 1.33 27.27
CA LEU A 98 28.02 1.24 28.67
C LEU A 98 29.51 0.90 28.85
N SER A 99 30.23 0.57 27.76
CA SER A 99 31.65 0.23 27.79
C SER A 99 32.51 1.34 28.40
N ARG A 100 32.08 2.60 28.24
CA ARG A 100 32.72 3.78 28.83
C ARG A 100 32.72 3.77 30.36
N TYR A 101 31.74 3.12 30.97
CA TYR A 101 31.55 3.07 32.43
C TYR A 101 32.07 1.76 33.05
N SER A 102 32.52 0.79 32.23
CA SER A 102 33.16 -0.44 32.69
C SER A 102 34.68 -0.32 32.85
N ASN A 103 35.30 0.69 32.25
CA ASN A 103 36.74 0.92 32.33
C ASN A 103 37.05 1.88 33.49
N PHE A 104 37.67 1.35 34.54
CA PHE A 104 38.07 2.11 35.73
C PHE A 104 39.52 2.58 35.69
N ASN A 105 40.27 2.20 34.66
CA ASN A 105 41.65 2.63 34.43
C ASN A 105 41.67 3.72 33.35
N ASP A 106 42.51 4.72 33.53
CA ASP A 106 42.67 5.81 32.55
C ASP A 106 43.75 5.44 31.53
N ASP A 107 43.34 4.84 30.41
CA ASP A 107 44.25 4.36 29.35
C ASP A 107 44.95 5.51 28.57
N ASP A 108 44.57 6.77 28.80
CA ASP A 108 45.09 7.95 28.10
C ASP A 108 46.42 8.48 28.68
N LEU A 109 46.93 7.92 29.77
CA LEU A 109 48.20 8.31 30.38
C LEU A 109 49.21 7.18 30.27
N ASN A 110 50.16 7.38 29.36
CA ASN A 110 51.27 6.49 29.02
C ASN A 110 52.33 6.49 30.14
N ASP A 111 51.93 6.10 31.35
CA ASP A 111 52.83 5.91 32.49
C ASP A 111 52.58 4.54 33.12
N ASN A 112 53.65 3.82 33.40
CA ASN A 112 53.62 2.44 33.91
C ASN A 112 53.28 2.42 35.42
N ASP A 113 52.23 3.14 35.82
CA ASP A 113 51.71 3.14 37.18
C ASP A 113 50.33 2.43 37.18
N ASP A 114 50.32 1.22 37.70
CA ASP A 114 49.17 0.32 37.91
C ASP A 114 48.10 0.91 38.88
N ASP A 115 48.26 2.17 39.28
CA ASP A 115 47.51 2.85 40.35
C ASP A 115 46.64 4.04 39.84
N ASN A 116 46.55 4.30 38.53
CA ASN A 116 45.77 5.43 38.00
C ASN A 116 44.27 5.11 37.81
N ILE A 117 43.58 4.90 38.94
CA ILE A 117 42.14 4.65 38.97
C ILE A 117 41.35 5.93 38.62
N ASN A 118 40.49 5.85 37.61
CA ASN A 118 39.54 6.90 37.27
C ASN A 118 38.37 6.92 38.27
N TYR A 119 38.56 7.66 39.37
CA TYR A 119 37.55 7.84 40.41
C TYR A 119 36.24 8.44 39.88
N ASN A 120 36.26 9.26 38.82
CA ASN A 120 35.04 9.84 38.26
C ASN A 120 34.15 8.76 37.63
N ASN A 121 34.74 7.82 36.88
CA ASN A 121 34.03 6.67 36.35
C ASN A 121 33.54 5.77 37.49
N LEU A 122 34.37 5.50 38.49
CA LEU A 122 33.99 4.67 39.64
C LEU A 122 32.79 5.23 40.41
N TYR A 123 32.82 6.52 40.77
CA TYR A 123 31.72 7.17 41.49
C TYR A 123 30.47 7.31 40.62
N SER A 124 30.63 7.56 39.32
CA SER A 124 29.51 7.60 38.37
C SER A 124 28.82 6.24 38.28
N THR A 125 29.58 5.17 38.06
CA THR A 125 29.06 3.80 37.99
C THR A 125 28.41 3.37 39.31
N LEU A 126 28.98 3.75 40.46
CA LEU A 126 28.36 3.50 41.77
C LEU A 126 27.03 4.26 41.95
N SER A 127 26.98 5.53 41.51
CA SER A 127 25.73 6.31 41.59
C SER A 127 24.64 5.69 40.71
N TYR A 128 25.01 5.23 39.51
CA TYR A 128 24.10 4.53 38.62
C TYR A 128 23.68 3.17 39.17
N SER A 129 24.55 2.41 39.83
CA SER A 129 24.18 1.14 40.45
C SER A 129 23.21 1.33 41.62
N MET A 130 23.39 2.36 42.46
CA MET A 130 22.44 2.71 43.52
C MET A 130 21.08 3.15 42.96
N LEU A 131 21.08 3.96 41.89
CA LEU A 131 19.84 4.34 41.20
C LEU A 131 19.17 3.15 40.55
N HIS A 132 19.96 2.24 39.97
CA HIS A 132 19.47 1.01 39.36
C HIS A 132 18.86 0.07 40.40
N GLU A 133 19.48 -0.09 41.57
CA GLU A 133 18.91 -0.86 42.69
C GLU A 133 17.57 -0.27 43.15
N ARG A 134 17.51 1.06 43.30
CA ARG A 134 16.24 1.73 43.63
C ARG A 134 15.19 1.52 42.54
N ASN A 135 15.58 1.62 41.28
CA ASN A 135 14.67 1.40 40.15
C ASN A 135 14.17 -0.05 40.10
N LEU A 136 15.06 -1.03 40.28
CA LEU A 136 14.70 -2.46 40.39
C LEU A 136 13.75 -2.72 41.55
N THR A 137 13.99 -2.08 42.69
CA THR A 137 13.11 -2.18 43.87
C THR A 137 11.72 -1.63 43.54
N LEU A 138 11.64 -0.44 42.94
CA LEU A 138 10.38 0.15 42.49
C LEU A 138 9.69 -0.70 41.41
N MET A 139 10.45 -1.32 40.50
CA MET A 139 9.91 -2.21 39.49
C MET A 139 9.32 -3.48 40.13
N ASN A 140 10.01 -4.07 41.11
CA ASN A 140 9.51 -5.21 41.86
C ASN A 140 8.24 -4.88 42.65
N GLU A 141 8.18 -3.71 43.28
CA GLU A 141 6.99 -3.21 43.98
C GLU A 141 5.82 -2.98 43.02
N ASN A 142 6.08 -2.47 41.82
CA ASN A 142 5.07 -2.19 40.80
C ASN A 142 4.78 -3.38 39.87
N ASN A 143 5.45 -4.51 40.05
CA ASN A 143 5.38 -5.64 39.11
C ASN A 143 3.95 -6.16 38.95
N GLU A 144 3.18 -6.22 40.04
CA GLU A 144 1.77 -6.64 39.98
C GLU A 144 0.91 -5.67 39.18
N GLN A 145 1.14 -4.35 39.31
CA GLN A 145 0.42 -3.33 38.55
C GLN A 145 0.82 -3.36 37.07
N LEU A 146 2.10 -3.62 36.77
CA LEU A 146 2.60 -3.81 35.41
C LEU A 146 1.99 -5.04 34.76
N ALA A 147 1.92 -6.17 35.46
CA ALA A 147 1.27 -7.38 34.96
C ALA A 147 -0.23 -7.17 34.68
N GLN A 148 -0.93 -6.42 35.55
CA GLN A 148 -2.33 -6.04 35.30
C GLN A 148 -2.47 -5.12 34.08
N LEU A 149 -1.57 -4.15 33.91
CA LEU A 149 -1.56 -3.27 32.75
C LEU A 149 -1.28 -4.03 31.46
N GLU A 150 -0.32 -4.96 31.48
CA GLU A 150 -0.02 -5.85 30.36
C GLU A 150 -1.24 -6.69 30.00
N GLN A 151 -1.90 -7.29 30.98
CA GLN A 151 -3.12 -8.06 30.75
C GLN A 151 -4.23 -7.21 30.14
N ASN A 152 -4.42 -5.98 30.62
CA ASN A 152 -5.39 -5.04 30.06
C ASN A 152 -5.03 -4.66 28.63
N HIS A 153 -3.75 -4.44 28.33
CA HIS A 153 -3.28 -4.12 26.99
C HIS A 153 -3.46 -5.32 26.02
N LEU A 154 -3.18 -6.54 26.49
CA LEU A 154 -3.44 -7.76 25.73
C LEU A 154 -4.94 -7.96 25.46
N ALA A 155 -5.80 -7.65 26.43
CA ALA A 155 -7.24 -7.68 26.25
C ALA A 155 -7.70 -6.64 25.21
N GLN A 156 -7.23 -5.39 25.31
CA GLN A 156 -7.53 -4.34 24.33
C GLN A 156 -7.06 -4.71 22.92
N LEU A 157 -5.88 -5.33 22.80
CA LEU A 157 -5.36 -5.78 21.52
C LEU A 157 -6.20 -6.93 20.95
N SER A 158 -6.69 -7.83 21.80
CA SER A 158 -7.63 -8.89 21.41
C SER A 158 -8.96 -8.31 20.92
N ASP A 159 -9.51 -7.33 21.63
CA ASP A 159 -10.76 -6.65 21.25
C ASP A 159 -10.61 -5.93 19.90
N LEU A 160 -9.49 -5.22 19.70
CA LEU A 160 -9.17 -4.56 18.44
C LEU A 160 -9.04 -5.56 17.29
N LYS A 161 -8.40 -6.71 17.54
CA LYS A 161 -8.28 -7.79 16.56
C LYS A 161 -9.66 -8.36 16.20
N GLU A 162 -10.54 -8.52 17.17
CA GLU A 162 -11.90 -9.00 16.93
C GLU A 162 -12.71 -8.01 16.08
N ASP A 163 -12.67 -6.71 16.39
CA ASP A 163 -13.32 -5.68 15.57
C ASP A 163 -12.77 -5.66 14.14
N GLN A 164 -11.45 -5.70 13.96
CA GLN A 164 -10.85 -5.75 12.63
C GLN A 164 -11.29 -6.99 11.85
N GLN A 165 -11.40 -8.14 12.52
CA GLN A 165 -11.90 -9.37 11.91
C GLN A 165 -13.38 -9.25 11.53
N GLU A 166 -14.20 -8.63 12.37
CA GLU A 166 -15.60 -8.32 12.06
C GLU A 166 -15.69 -7.41 10.82
N GLN A 167 -14.90 -6.34 10.76
CA GLN A 167 -14.88 -5.45 9.59
C GLN A 167 -14.45 -6.19 8.32
N LEU A 168 -13.47 -7.10 8.40
CA LEU A 168 -13.05 -7.91 7.26
C LEU A 168 -14.16 -8.85 6.79
N THR A 169 -14.84 -9.54 7.70
CA THR A 169 -15.94 -10.44 7.34
C THR A 169 -17.11 -9.67 6.74
N ARG A 170 -17.46 -8.52 7.32
CA ARG A 170 -18.50 -7.62 6.79
C ARG A 170 -18.16 -7.12 5.39
N LYS A 171 -16.92 -6.67 5.15
CA LYS A 171 -16.48 -6.24 3.82
C LYS A 171 -16.50 -7.39 2.80
N ARG A 172 -16.08 -8.59 3.20
CA ARG A 172 -16.17 -9.78 2.33
C ARG A 172 -17.61 -10.09 1.95
N GLN A 173 -18.54 -10.07 2.91
CA GLN A 173 -19.95 -10.27 2.63
C GLN A 173 -20.51 -9.21 1.69
N GLN A 174 -20.18 -7.94 1.91
CA GLN A 174 -20.59 -6.86 1.00
C GLN A 174 -20.06 -7.05 -0.43
N ILE A 175 -18.82 -7.50 -0.58
CA ILE A 175 -18.24 -7.82 -1.89
C ILE A 175 -18.99 -8.98 -2.54
N GLU A 176 -19.29 -10.03 -1.79
CA GLU A 176 -20.06 -11.17 -2.28
C GLU A 176 -21.47 -10.74 -2.73
N ASP A 177 -22.18 -9.94 -1.94
CA ASP A 177 -23.50 -9.42 -2.28
C ASP A 177 -23.46 -8.58 -3.58
N ILE A 178 -22.46 -7.70 -3.71
CA ILE A 178 -22.26 -6.90 -4.92
C ILE A 178 -21.97 -7.80 -6.13
N ASN A 179 -21.14 -8.82 -5.96
CA ASN A 179 -20.80 -9.77 -7.02
C ASN A 179 -22.01 -10.61 -7.43
N VAL A 180 -22.84 -11.05 -6.48
CA VAL A 180 -24.09 -11.76 -6.75
C VAL A 180 -25.06 -10.87 -7.53
N ILE A 181 -25.23 -9.61 -7.11
CA ILE A 181 -26.06 -8.64 -7.83
C ILE A 181 -25.51 -8.39 -9.24
N ARG A 182 -24.20 -8.19 -9.39
CA ARG A 182 -23.55 -7.98 -10.69
C ARG A 182 -23.72 -9.20 -11.59
N LYS A 183 -23.51 -10.41 -11.08
CA LYS A 183 -23.71 -11.67 -11.80
C LYS A 183 -25.17 -11.85 -12.21
N LYS A 184 -26.14 -11.52 -11.35
CA LYS A 184 -27.56 -11.56 -11.70
C LYS A 184 -27.87 -10.62 -12.86
N ARG A 185 -27.47 -9.35 -12.75
CA ARG A 185 -27.71 -8.36 -13.82
C ARG A 185 -27.07 -8.78 -15.15
N GLN A 186 -25.84 -9.29 -15.10
CA GLN A 186 -25.10 -9.68 -16.29
C GLN A 186 -25.66 -10.98 -16.90
N VAL A 187 -25.71 -12.07 -16.13
CA VAL A 187 -26.04 -13.40 -16.66
C VAL A 187 -27.54 -13.62 -16.83
N VAL A 188 -28.36 -13.10 -15.90
CA VAL A 188 -29.81 -13.36 -15.91
C VAL A 188 -30.56 -12.30 -16.71
N ASP A 189 -30.24 -11.02 -16.51
CA ASP A 189 -31.03 -9.94 -17.10
C ASP A 189 -30.48 -9.53 -18.48
N PHE A 190 -29.17 -9.33 -18.61
CA PHE A 190 -28.56 -8.81 -19.84
C PHE A 190 -28.33 -9.89 -20.90
N LYS A 191 -27.68 -11.01 -20.54
CA LYS A 191 -27.28 -12.05 -21.51
C LYS A 191 -28.41 -12.54 -22.43
N PRO A 192 -29.58 -12.99 -21.93
CA PRO A 192 -30.63 -13.51 -22.81
C PRO A 192 -31.22 -12.43 -23.72
N VAL A 193 -31.28 -11.18 -23.25
CA VAL A 193 -31.76 -10.05 -24.06
C VAL A 193 -30.75 -9.73 -25.17
N ASN A 194 -29.46 -9.71 -24.85
CA ASN A 194 -28.40 -9.48 -25.82
C ASN A 194 -28.33 -10.60 -26.87
N ASP A 195 -28.41 -11.86 -26.45
CA ASP A 195 -28.42 -13.01 -27.36
C ASP A 195 -29.63 -12.92 -28.32
N TYR A 196 -30.82 -12.63 -27.79
CA TYR A 196 -32.02 -12.43 -28.62
C TYR A 196 -31.88 -11.26 -29.61
N LEU A 197 -31.34 -10.12 -29.16
CA LEU A 197 -31.13 -8.96 -30.02
C LEU A 197 -30.09 -9.23 -31.11
N ASN A 198 -29.01 -9.95 -30.78
CA ASN A 198 -27.98 -10.34 -31.73
C ASN A 198 -28.52 -11.31 -32.78
N ASP A 199 -29.31 -12.30 -32.39
CA ASP A 199 -29.93 -13.24 -33.33
C ASP A 199 -30.94 -12.51 -34.23
N ARG A 200 -31.78 -11.64 -33.66
CA ARG A 200 -32.69 -10.80 -34.44
C ARG A 200 -31.96 -9.87 -35.40
N TRP A 201 -30.82 -9.32 -34.99
CA TRP A 201 -30.00 -8.46 -35.84
C TRP A 201 -29.36 -9.24 -36.99
N LYS A 202 -28.84 -10.45 -36.72
CA LYS A 202 -28.32 -11.35 -37.75
C LYS A 202 -29.41 -11.76 -38.74
N ASP A 203 -30.59 -12.11 -38.26
CA ASP A 203 -31.75 -12.44 -39.11
C ASP A 203 -32.22 -11.24 -39.92
N GLY A 204 -32.20 -10.04 -39.34
CA GLY A 204 -32.48 -8.79 -40.05
C GLY A 204 -31.49 -8.52 -41.17
N ILE A 205 -30.18 -8.66 -40.91
CA ILE A 205 -29.14 -8.55 -41.94
C ILE A 205 -29.35 -9.60 -43.02
N LYS A 206 -29.56 -10.85 -42.64
CA LYS A 206 -29.79 -11.94 -43.59
C LYS A 206 -31.01 -11.65 -44.47
N SER A 207 -32.12 -11.22 -43.89
CA SER A 207 -33.32 -10.88 -44.64
C SER A 207 -33.10 -9.72 -45.62
N VAL A 208 -32.32 -8.69 -45.23
CA VAL A 208 -31.98 -7.58 -46.13
C VAL A 208 -31.05 -8.04 -47.26
N VAL A 209 -30.08 -8.89 -46.94
CA VAL A 209 -29.17 -9.48 -47.94
C VAL A 209 -29.94 -10.39 -48.90
N ASP A 210 -30.82 -11.25 -48.40
CA ASP A 210 -31.64 -12.14 -49.21
C ASP A 210 -32.58 -11.35 -50.13
N LEU A 211 -33.19 -10.26 -49.62
CA LEU A 211 -34.01 -9.36 -50.44
C LEU A 211 -33.17 -8.65 -51.51
N GLY A 212 -31.95 -8.22 -51.19
CA GLY A 212 -31.04 -7.58 -52.14
C GLY A 212 -30.55 -8.56 -53.23
N ILE A 213 -30.35 -9.83 -52.89
CA ILE A 213 -30.02 -10.89 -53.85
C ILE A 213 -31.23 -11.18 -54.74
N GLU A 214 -32.43 -11.26 -54.16
CA GLU A 214 -33.65 -11.52 -54.92
C GLU A 214 -34.01 -10.36 -55.84
N SER A 215 -33.83 -9.10 -55.42
CA SER A 215 -33.99 -7.95 -56.31
C SER A 215 -32.98 -7.95 -57.44
N ALA A 216 -31.70 -8.23 -57.16
CA ALA A 216 -30.67 -8.33 -58.20
C ALA A 216 -30.93 -9.47 -59.18
N ARG A 217 -31.51 -10.58 -58.70
CA ARG A 217 -31.93 -11.70 -59.55
C ARG A 217 -33.14 -11.35 -60.43
N MET A 218 -34.14 -10.66 -59.88
CA MET A 218 -35.27 -10.16 -60.68
C MET A 218 -34.83 -9.16 -61.74
N ASP A 219 -33.91 -8.25 -61.43
CA ASP A 219 -33.35 -7.32 -62.41
C ASP A 219 -32.60 -8.04 -63.54
N MET A 220 -31.90 -9.15 -63.25
CA MET A 220 -31.30 -10.00 -64.29
C MET A 220 -32.34 -10.76 -65.12
N GLU A 221 -33.43 -11.26 -64.52
CA GLU A 221 -34.52 -11.93 -65.24
C GLU A 221 -35.34 -10.94 -66.11
N ILE A 222 -35.38 -9.66 -65.76
CA ILE A 222 -36.06 -8.60 -66.53
C ILE A 222 -35.20 -8.05 -67.68
N HIS A 223 -33.87 -8.14 -67.57
CA HIS A 223 -32.92 -7.67 -68.59
C HIS A 223 -32.44 -8.76 -69.56
N HIS A 224 -33.06 -9.94 -69.54
CA HIS A 224 -32.78 -11.03 -70.47
C HIS A 224 -33.96 -11.33 -71.40
#